data_AF-A0A7Y0G9B1-F1
#
_entry.id   AF-A0A7Y0G9B1-F1
#
_cell.length_a   1.000
_cell.length_b   1.000
_cell.length_c   1.000
_cell.angle_alpha   90.00
_cell.angle_beta   90.00
_cell.angle_gamma   90.00
#
_symmetry.space_group_name_H-M   'P 1'
#
loop_
_entity.id
_entity.type
_entity.pdbx_description
1 polymer ?
#
loop_
_entity_poly.entity_id
_entity_poly.type
_entity_poly.pdbx_seq_one_letter_code
_entity_poly.pdbx_strand_id
1 'polypeptide(L)'
;MANILDAGLYVPGTILVQSPYDLDDYVDAAEAAERFALAKHMLFSNFCQLLGATRVTVTQMDVITSDTVQTMKADGGRLMTKGKLGIRRAANDSLSSQLSLVDEYDGGSPDLEAAENLLRTHRLAGDSNMKSLLQARASTVNPITKRTLTLNLSAEGNKNLKVVAQLKLPSATFDAEYQSTLKQTKEYALTLEVVFP
;
A
#
# COMPACT_ATOMS: atom_id res chain seq x y z
N MET A 1 -12.05 10.61 -18.19
CA MET A 1 -13.32 9.85 -18.41
C MET A 1 -13.13 8.55 -19.18
N ALA A 2 -12.10 8.39 -20.03
CA ALA A 2 -11.84 7.12 -20.72
C ALA A 2 -11.59 5.94 -19.73
N ASN A 3 -10.76 6.15 -18.70
CA ASN A 3 -10.41 5.10 -17.73
C ASN A 3 -11.59 4.44 -17.00
N ILE A 4 -12.68 5.17 -16.70
CA ILE A 4 -13.86 4.58 -16.02
C ILE A 4 -14.64 3.66 -16.97
N LEU A 5 -14.73 4.03 -18.24
CA LEU A 5 -15.41 3.24 -19.27
C LEU A 5 -14.56 2.02 -19.65
N ASP A 6 -13.25 2.22 -19.84
CA ASP A 6 -12.30 1.18 -20.23
C ASP A 6 -12.10 0.14 -19.12
N ALA A 7 -12.15 0.54 -17.85
CA ALA A 7 -12.09 -0.36 -16.71
C ALA A 7 -13.43 -1.07 -16.39
N GLY A 8 -14.50 -0.80 -17.15
CA GLY A 8 -15.81 -1.42 -16.95
C GLY A 8 -16.49 -1.04 -15.62
N LEU A 9 -16.10 0.10 -15.02
CA LEU A 9 -16.51 0.51 -13.68
C LEU A 9 -17.87 1.24 -13.64
N TYR A 10 -18.56 1.36 -14.78
CA TYR A 10 -19.82 2.08 -14.92
C TYR A 10 -21.05 1.25 -14.50
N VAL A 11 -20.91 0.40 -13.48
CA VAL A 11 -22.01 -0.47 -13.02
C VAL A 11 -22.89 0.28 -12.01
N PRO A 12 -24.23 0.30 -12.19
CA PRO A 12 -25.13 0.86 -11.19
C PRO A 12 -24.97 0.17 -9.83
N GLY A 13 -24.93 0.97 -8.76
CA GLY A 13 -24.77 0.45 -7.40
C GLY A 13 -23.32 0.35 -6.91
N THR A 14 -22.35 0.77 -7.72
CA THR A 14 -20.93 0.82 -7.32
C THR A 14 -20.53 2.24 -6.89
N ILE A 15 -19.69 2.34 -5.86
CA ILE A 15 -19.03 3.60 -5.47
C ILE A 15 -17.59 3.52 -5.95
N LEU A 16 -17.18 4.50 -6.74
CA LEU A 16 -15.80 4.61 -7.19
C LEU A 16 -15.02 5.53 -6.26
N VAL A 17 -13.82 5.10 -5.90
CA VAL A 17 -12.86 5.86 -5.10
C VAL A 17 -11.68 6.19 -5.99
N GLN A 18 -11.35 7.47 -6.07
CA GLN A 18 -10.17 7.93 -6.80
C GLN A 18 -8.90 7.47 -6.09
N SER A 19 -7.92 7.03 -6.86
CA SER A 19 -6.60 6.69 -6.34
C SER A 19 -5.94 7.91 -5.68
N PRO A 20 -5.31 7.75 -4.51
CA PRO A 20 -4.55 8.83 -3.90
C PRO A 20 -3.25 9.12 -4.68
N TYR A 21 -2.80 8.19 -5.52
CA TYR A 21 -1.52 8.24 -6.23
C TYR A 21 -1.64 8.60 -7.72
N ASP A 22 -2.84 8.51 -8.28
CA ASP A 22 -3.16 8.88 -9.66
C ASP A 22 -4.59 9.46 -9.73
N LEU A 23 -4.74 10.66 -10.28
CA LEU A 23 -6.03 11.35 -10.35
C LEU A 23 -6.92 10.80 -11.47
N ASP A 24 -6.36 10.10 -12.45
CA ASP A 24 -7.11 9.51 -13.54
C ASP A 24 -7.49 8.04 -13.27
N ASP A 25 -7.06 7.49 -12.13
CA ASP A 25 -7.37 6.12 -11.71
C ASP A 25 -8.48 6.07 -10.65
N TYR A 26 -9.42 5.17 -10.88
CA TYR A 26 -10.59 4.95 -10.03
C TYR A 26 -10.78 3.46 -9.81
N VAL A 27 -11.15 3.09 -8.60
CA VAL A 27 -11.37 1.69 -8.22
C VAL A 27 -12.68 1.57 -7.45
N ASP A 28 -13.27 0.38 -7.48
CA ASP A 28 -14.41 0.05 -6.62
C ASP A 28 -14.02 0.27 -5.15
N ALA A 29 -14.88 0.95 -4.38
CA ALA A 29 -14.65 1.20 -2.96
C ALA A 29 -14.43 -0.09 -2.15
N ALA A 30 -15.04 -1.21 -2.56
CA ALA A 30 -14.84 -2.52 -1.93
C ALA A 30 -13.43 -3.07 -2.11
N GLU A 31 -12.75 -2.73 -3.22
CA GLU A 31 -11.39 -3.17 -3.55
C GLU A 31 -10.31 -2.11 -3.24
N ALA A 32 -10.73 -0.88 -2.99
CA ALA A 32 -9.86 0.29 -2.93
C ALA A 32 -8.69 0.14 -1.95
N ALA A 33 -8.95 -0.37 -0.74
CA ALA A 33 -7.91 -0.52 0.28
C ALA A 33 -6.78 -1.45 -0.17
N GLU A 34 -7.10 -2.55 -0.86
CA GLU A 34 -6.15 -3.55 -1.32
C GLU A 34 -5.39 -3.07 -2.56
N ARG A 35 -6.10 -2.49 -3.54
CA ARG A 35 -5.48 -1.94 -4.75
C ARG A 35 -4.54 -0.78 -4.45
N PHE A 36 -4.93 0.14 -3.56
CA PHE A 36 -4.07 1.25 -3.17
C PHE A 36 -2.87 0.76 -2.37
N ALA A 37 -3.04 -0.26 -1.52
CA ALA A 37 -1.91 -0.84 -0.80
C ALA A 37 -0.86 -1.43 -1.76
N LEU A 38 -1.31 -2.20 -2.75
CA LEU A 38 -0.44 -2.75 -3.79
C LEU A 38 0.25 -1.64 -4.60
N ALA A 39 -0.50 -0.62 -5.03
CA ALA A 39 0.06 0.50 -5.77
C ALA A 39 1.17 1.22 -4.99
N LYS A 40 0.96 1.48 -3.69
CA LYS A 40 1.98 2.11 -2.84
C LYS A 40 3.22 1.21 -2.69
N HIS A 41 3.04 -0.10 -2.55
CA HIS A 41 4.15 -1.04 -2.47
C HIS A 41 5.00 -1.04 -3.75
N MET A 42 4.37 -1.08 -4.93
CA MET A 42 5.07 -1.02 -6.21
C MET A 42 5.81 0.31 -6.39
N LEU A 43 5.16 1.43 -6.06
CA LEU A 43 5.78 2.76 -6.08
C LEU A 43 6.98 2.85 -5.13
N PHE A 44 6.90 2.21 -3.96
CA PHE A 44 8.02 2.15 -3.03
C PHE A 44 9.18 1.32 -3.56
N SER A 45 8.91 0.19 -4.23
CA SER A 45 9.98 -0.61 -4.83
C SER A 45 10.69 0.14 -5.95
N ASN A 46 9.92 0.78 -6.86
CA ASN A 46 10.47 1.65 -7.91
C ASN A 46 11.28 2.82 -7.33
N PHE A 47 10.79 3.43 -6.25
CA PHE A 47 11.53 4.46 -5.53
C PHE A 47 12.86 3.94 -4.99
N CYS A 48 12.89 2.74 -4.40
CA CYS A 48 14.13 2.13 -3.91
C CYS A 48 15.10 1.79 -5.06
N GLN A 49 14.58 1.34 -6.21
CA GLN A 49 15.37 1.11 -7.42
C GLN A 49 16.05 2.40 -7.88
N LEU A 50 15.32 3.52 -7.96
CA LEU A 50 15.89 4.83 -8.33
C LEU A 50 16.96 5.30 -7.33
N LEU A 51 16.83 4.94 -6.06
CA LEU A 51 17.85 5.20 -5.04
C LEU A 51 19.07 4.25 -5.11
N GLY A 52 19.10 3.37 -6.10
CA GLY A 52 20.18 2.42 -6.34
C GLY A 52 20.18 1.24 -5.39
N ALA A 53 19.02 0.83 -4.85
CA ALA A 53 18.93 -0.38 -4.02
C ALA A 53 19.39 -1.61 -4.82
N THR A 54 20.00 -2.57 -4.14
CA THR A 54 20.33 -3.91 -4.67
C THR A 54 19.26 -4.93 -4.32
N ARG A 55 18.56 -4.73 -3.19
CA ARG A 55 17.50 -5.63 -2.75
C ARG A 55 16.43 -4.89 -1.96
N VAL A 56 15.18 -5.21 -2.24
CA VAL A 56 14.01 -4.83 -1.43
C VAL A 56 13.28 -6.12 -1.06
N THR A 57 13.09 -6.36 0.24
CA THR A 57 12.46 -7.58 0.75
C THR A 57 11.42 -7.25 1.79
N VAL A 58 10.23 -7.82 1.66
CA VAL A 58 9.21 -7.76 2.71
C VAL A 58 9.52 -8.79 3.79
N THR A 59 9.66 -8.34 5.04
CA THR A 59 9.96 -9.22 6.19
C THR A 59 8.73 -9.49 7.04
N GLN A 60 7.78 -8.55 7.06
CA GLN A 60 6.54 -8.69 7.82
C GLN A 60 5.39 -7.92 7.15
N MET A 61 4.19 -8.47 7.23
CA MET A 61 2.93 -7.82 6.89
C MET A 61 1.99 -7.83 8.09
N ASP A 62 1.43 -6.67 8.41
CA ASP A 62 0.41 -6.51 9.43
C ASP A 62 -0.91 -6.08 8.77
N VAL A 63 -1.97 -6.84 9.06
CA VAL A 63 -3.35 -6.49 8.73
C VAL A 63 -4.05 -6.08 10.02
N ILE A 64 -4.37 -4.80 10.10
CA ILE A 64 -4.97 -4.18 11.26
C ILE A 64 -6.44 -3.91 10.95
N THR A 65 -7.33 -4.44 11.78
CA THR A 65 -8.76 -4.13 11.80
C THR A 65 -9.12 -3.55 13.16
N SER A 66 -10.33 -3.01 13.31
CA SER A 66 -10.80 -2.42 14.57
C SER A 66 -10.64 -3.33 15.79
N ASP A 67 -10.72 -4.65 15.58
CA ASP A 67 -10.76 -5.64 16.67
C ASP A 67 -9.55 -6.58 16.68
N THR A 68 -8.67 -6.55 15.67
CA THR A 68 -7.60 -7.55 15.53
C THR A 68 -6.41 -7.01 14.76
N VAL A 69 -5.20 -7.41 15.21
CA VAL A 69 -3.97 -7.29 14.42
C VAL A 69 -3.52 -8.69 14.03
N GLN A 70 -3.42 -8.93 12.72
CA GLN A 70 -2.88 -10.16 12.16
C GLN A 70 -1.49 -9.89 11.60
N THR A 71 -0.47 -10.53 12.16
CA THR A 71 0.92 -10.38 11.74
C THR A 71 1.38 -11.64 11.00
N MET A 72 1.93 -11.44 9.80
CA MET A 72 2.50 -12.47 8.94
C MET A 72 3.98 -12.17 8.69
N LYS A 73 4.87 -13.13 8.93
CA LYS A 73 6.32 -12.96 8.70
C LYS A 73 6.78 -13.79 7.50
N ALA A 74 7.65 -13.23 6.67
CA ALA A 74 8.12 -13.86 5.44
C ALA A 74 9.02 -15.09 5.69
N ASP A 75 9.74 -15.13 6.81
CA ASP A 75 10.74 -16.18 7.12
C ASP A 75 10.12 -17.54 7.58
N GLY A 76 8.86 -17.82 7.23
CA GLY A 76 8.14 -19.01 7.71
C GLY A 76 7.81 -18.99 9.21
N GLY A 77 8.07 -17.87 9.89
CA GLY A 77 7.79 -17.67 11.31
C GLY A 77 6.29 -17.52 11.57
N ARG A 78 5.72 -18.53 12.22
CA ARG A 78 4.34 -18.65 12.77
C ARG A 78 3.51 -17.35 12.81
N LEU A 79 2.33 -17.40 12.19
CA LEU A 79 1.20 -16.49 12.35
C LEU A 79 0.88 -16.29 13.86
N MET A 80 1.29 -15.14 14.42
CA MET A 80 1.00 -14.78 15.80
C MET A 80 -0.26 -13.91 15.82
N THR A 81 -1.41 -14.55 15.97
CA THR A 81 -2.69 -13.85 16.10
C THR A 81 -2.86 -13.43 17.56
N LYS A 82 -2.76 -12.13 17.89
CA LYS A 82 -3.18 -11.61 19.19
C LYS A 82 -4.67 -11.24 19.11
N GLY A 83 -5.57 -12.21 19.25
CA GLY A 83 -7.02 -11.98 19.23
C GLY A 83 -7.86 -13.27 19.12
N LYS A 84 -9.09 -13.25 19.67
CA LYS A 84 -10.01 -14.41 19.71
C LYS A 84 -10.39 -14.87 18.29
N LEU A 85 -10.42 -16.20 18.11
CA LEU A 85 -10.68 -16.93 16.87
C LEU A 85 -11.89 -16.41 16.05
N GLY A 86 -11.68 -16.29 14.73
CA GLY A 86 -12.73 -16.16 13.72
C GLY A 86 -12.15 -16.07 12.31
N ILE A 87 -12.19 -17.17 11.56
CA ILE A 87 -11.53 -17.39 10.28
C ILE A 87 -12.13 -16.52 9.15
N ARG A 88 -11.29 -15.73 8.47
CA ARG A 88 -11.42 -15.37 7.04
C ARG A 88 -10.03 -15.51 6.40
N ARG A 89 -9.67 -16.74 5.99
CA ARG A 89 -8.35 -17.09 5.42
C ARG A 89 -8.20 -16.71 3.94
N ALA A 90 -9.26 -16.80 3.13
CA ALA A 90 -9.12 -16.81 1.67
C ALA A 90 -8.74 -15.46 1.02
N ALA A 91 -9.22 -14.32 1.53
CA ALA A 91 -8.94 -13.01 0.93
C ALA A 91 -7.59 -12.41 1.35
N ASN A 92 -7.07 -12.78 2.53
CA ASN A 92 -5.77 -12.29 3.00
C ASN A 92 -4.61 -12.97 2.25
N ASP A 93 -4.76 -14.24 1.89
CA ASP A 93 -3.70 -15.01 1.24
C ASP A 93 -3.34 -14.46 -0.15
N SER A 94 -4.30 -13.92 -0.92
CA SER A 94 -4.04 -13.36 -2.25
C SER A 94 -3.27 -12.04 -2.18
N LEU A 95 -3.68 -11.10 -1.32
CA LEU A 95 -2.95 -9.84 -1.14
C LEU A 95 -1.56 -10.08 -0.55
N SER A 96 -1.46 -10.96 0.46
CA SER A 96 -0.15 -11.34 1.01
C SER A 96 0.76 -11.92 -0.06
N SER A 97 0.26 -12.78 -0.97
CA SER A 97 1.06 -13.31 -2.07
C SER A 97 1.57 -12.21 -3.02
N GLN A 98 0.73 -11.21 -3.32
CA GLN A 98 1.09 -10.09 -4.19
C GLN A 98 2.04 -9.10 -3.53
N LEU A 99 2.03 -9.01 -2.20
CA LEU A 99 2.92 -8.15 -1.41
C LEU A 99 4.20 -8.86 -0.95
N SER A 100 4.36 -10.15 -1.19
CA SER A 100 5.55 -10.93 -0.78
C SER A 100 6.69 -10.83 -1.79
N LEU A 101 6.80 -9.72 -2.51
CA LEU A 101 7.80 -9.54 -3.56
C LEU A 101 9.20 -9.39 -2.97
N VAL A 102 10.16 -10.02 -3.65
CA VAL A 102 11.58 -9.80 -3.44
C VAL A 102 12.12 -9.25 -4.74
N ASP A 103 12.49 -7.98 -4.71
CA ASP A 103 13.08 -7.32 -5.87
C ASP A 103 14.59 -7.29 -5.71
N GLU A 104 15.29 -7.76 -6.74
CA GLU A 104 16.75 -7.74 -6.85
C GLU A 104 17.16 -6.89 -8.05
N TYR A 105 18.16 -6.06 -7.84
CA TYR A 105 18.67 -5.12 -8.83
C TYR A 105 20.20 -5.18 -8.84
N ASP A 106 20.80 -4.76 -9.95
CA ASP A 106 22.26 -4.63 -10.06
C ASP A 106 22.84 -3.60 -9.07
N GLY A 107 21.99 -2.71 -8.54
CA GLY A 107 22.39 -1.57 -7.72
C GLY A 107 22.99 -0.44 -8.57
N GLY A 108 23.27 0.69 -7.94
CA GLY A 108 23.90 1.81 -8.65
C GLY A 108 23.98 3.11 -7.85
N SER A 109 24.47 4.14 -8.53
CA SER A 109 24.42 5.51 -8.01
C SER A 109 22.95 5.97 -7.93
N PRO A 110 22.54 6.61 -6.82
CA PRO A 110 21.16 7.06 -6.65
C PRO A 110 20.83 8.19 -7.65
N ASP A 111 19.71 8.05 -8.34
CA ASP A 111 19.08 9.14 -9.11
C ASP A 111 18.08 9.89 -8.22
N LEU A 112 18.60 10.88 -7.50
CA LEU A 112 17.82 11.64 -6.52
C LEU A 112 16.72 12.49 -7.17
N GLU A 113 16.97 13.00 -8.39
CA GLU A 113 16.02 13.84 -9.11
C GLU A 113 14.83 13.02 -9.60
N ALA A 114 15.08 11.86 -10.22
CA ALA A 114 14.03 10.95 -10.64
C ALA A 114 13.22 10.43 -9.43
N ALA A 115 13.90 10.11 -8.33
CA ALA A 115 13.25 9.66 -7.09
C ALA A 115 12.35 10.74 -6.49
N GLU A 116 12.80 12.00 -6.41
CA GLU A 116 11.99 13.12 -5.94
C GLU A 116 10.80 13.39 -6.88
N ASN A 117 11.02 13.32 -8.19
CA ASN A 117 9.96 13.49 -9.17
C ASN A 117 8.90 12.39 -9.08
N LEU A 118 9.28 11.13 -8.84
CA LEU A 118 8.34 10.03 -8.59
C LEU A 118 7.46 10.34 -7.38
N LEU A 119 8.06 10.76 -6.25
CA LEU A 119 7.31 11.10 -5.04
C LEU A 119 6.33 12.25 -5.27
N ARG A 120 6.72 13.27 -6.05
CA ARG A 120 5.85 14.40 -6.36
C ARG A 120 4.70 14.00 -7.28
N THR A 121 5.02 13.27 -8.36
CA THR A 121 4.04 12.84 -9.37
C THR A 121 2.95 11.97 -8.74
N HIS A 122 3.34 11.05 -7.86
CA HIS A 122 2.40 10.16 -7.17
C HIS A 122 1.94 10.66 -5.80
N ARG A 123 2.16 11.95 -5.49
CA ARG A 123 1.67 12.60 -4.26
C ARG A 123 2.16 11.95 -2.96
N LEU A 124 3.31 11.28 -3.02
CA LEU A 124 4.01 10.61 -1.91
C LEU A 124 5.09 11.48 -1.24
N ALA A 125 5.29 12.73 -1.69
CA ALA A 125 6.27 13.64 -1.10
C ALA A 125 6.04 13.96 0.40
N GLY A 126 4.81 13.71 0.90
CA GLY A 126 4.47 13.83 2.32
C GLY A 126 4.77 12.59 3.17
N ASP A 127 5.17 11.47 2.56
CA ASP A 127 5.49 10.23 3.28
C ASP A 127 6.86 10.36 3.96
N SER A 128 6.86 10.28 5.29
CA SER A 128 8.07 10.50 6.11
C SER A 128 9.13 9.41 5.92
N ASN A 129 8.72 8.17 5.67
CA ASN A 129 9.66 7.07 5.45
C ASN A 129 10.38 7.25 4.11
N MET A 130 9.64 7.53 3.05
CA MET A 130 10.22 7.78 1.72
C MET A 130 11.10 9.04 1.73
N LYS A 131 10.63 10.14 2.31
CA LYS A 131 11.39 11.39 2.40
C LYS A 131 12.70 11.22 3.18
N SER A 132 12.66 10.54 4.33
CA SER A 132 13.85 10.30 5.14
C SER A 132 14.84 9.33 4.48
N LEU A 133 14.37 8.44 3.60
CA LEU A 133 15.23 7.54 2.84
C LEU A 133 15.92 8.26 1.68
N LEU A 134 15.19 9.12 0.96
CA LEU A 134 15.76 10.01 -0.06
C LEU A 134 16.89 10.86 0.53
N GLN A 135 16.64 11.51 1.67
CA GLN A 135 17.64 12.32 2.37
C GLN A 135 18.86 11.51 2.80
N ALA A 136 18.66 10.27 3.28
CA ALA A 136 19.75 9.41 3.69
C ALA A 136 20.63 8.98 2.50
N ARG A 137 20.05 8.76 1.32
CA ARG A 137 20.79 8.42 0.09
C ARG A 137 21.43 9.63 -0.60
N ALA A 138 20.99 10.84 -0.26
CA ALA A 138 21.65 12.07 -0.73
C ALA A 138 23.01 12.34 -0.08
N SER A 139 23.32 11.69 1.05
CA SER A 139 24.61 11.83 1.74
C SER A 139 25.72 11.10 0.98
N THR A 140 26.73 11.84 0.51
CA THR A 140 27.91 11.29 -0.20
C THR A 140 29.06 10.89 0.73
N VAL A 141 29.02 11.32 2.00
CA VAL A 141 30.12 11.10 2.97
C VAL A 141 29.92 9.80 3.74
N ASN A 142 28.68 9.47 4.07
CA ASN A 142 28.32 8.25 4.79
C ASN A 142 26.95 7.77 4.27
N PRO A 143 26.94 7.07 3.11
CA PRO A 143 25.71 6.60 2.51
C PRO A 143 25.11 5.46 3.33
N ILE A 144 23.79 5.46 3.44
CA ILE A 144 23.09 4.32 4.04
C ILE A 144 23.25 3.08 3.14
N THR A 145 23.62 1.95 3.75
CA THR A 145 23.78 0.66 3.09
C THR A 145 22.59 -0.28 3.36
N LYS A 146 21.87 -0.07 4.46
CA LYS A 146 20.72 -0.88 4.84
C LYS A 146 19.70 -0.09 5.66
N ARG A 147 18.42 -0.29 5.40
CA ARG A 147 17.31 0.20 6.24
C ARG A 147 16.22 -0.84 6.39
N THR A 148 15.75 -1.02 7.61
CA THR A 148 14.47 -1.67 7.89
C THR A 148 13.46 -0.61 8.26
N LEU A 149 12.29 -0.60 7.61
CA LEU A 149 11.24 0.39 7.86
C LEU A 149 9.85 -0.24 7.70
N THR A 150 8.86 0.35 8.37
CA THR A 150 7.46 -0.08 8.23
C THR A 150 6.67 1.00 7.48
N LEU A 151 6.15 0.65 6.31
CA LEU A 151 5.24 1.49 5.52
C LEU A 151 3.80 1.19 5.90
N ASN A 152 3.04 2.24 6.15
CA ASN A 152 1.58 2.12 6.12
C ASN A 152 1.12 2.26 4.66
N LEU A 153 0.53 1.18 4.14
CA LEU A 153 0.07 1.09 2.76
C LEU A 153 -1.33 1.65 2.55
N SER A 154 -2.11 1.78 3.63
CA SER A 154 -3.53 2.17 3.56
C SER A 154 -3.79 3.59 4.07
N ALA A 155 -2.79 4.28 4.59
CA ALA A 155 -2.97 5.59 5.23
C ALA A 155 -3.60 6.63 4.30
N GLU A 156 -3.18 6.69 3.03
CA GLU A 156 -3.76 7.62 2.05
C GLU A 156 -5.13 7.15 1.57
N GLY A 157 -5.28 5.87 1.24
CA GLY A 157 -6.55 5.27 0.79
C GLY A 157 -7.67 5.35 1.82
N ASN A 158 -7.34 5.12 3.10
CA ASN A 158 -8.31 5.14 4.20
C ASN A 158 -8.82 6.55 4.49
N LYS A 159 -8.09 7.61 4.16
CA LYS A 159 -8.62 8.97 4.23
C LYS A 159 -9.78 9.14 3.26
N ASN A 160 -9.64 8.64 2.03
CA ASN A 160 -10.70 8.70 1.02
C ASN A 160 -11.91 7.83 1.43
N LEU A 161 -11.68 6.61 1.93
CA LEU A 161 -12.75 5.72 2.39
C LEU A 161 -13.49 6.24 3.62
N LYS A 162 -12.79 6.87 4.58
CA LYS A 162 -13.42 7.51 5.74
C LYS A 162 -14.38 8.63 5.33
N VAL A 163 -14.05 9.40 4.30
CA VAL A 163 -14.96 10.41 3.74
C VAL A 163 -16.20 9.73 3.19
N VAL A 164 -16.05 8.67 2.39
CA VAL A 164 -17.18 7.91 1.81
C VAL A 164 -18.10 7.36 2.91
N ALA A 165 -17.54 6.77 3.98
CA ALA A 165 -18.33 6.23 5.09
C ALA A 165 -19.12 7.29 5.88
N GLN A 166 -18.67 8.55 5.87
CA GLN A 166 -19.35 9.68 6.50
C GLN A 166 -20.45 10.27 5.62
N LEU A 167 -20.42 10.02 4.31
CA LEU A 167 -21.53 10.37 3.41
C LEU A 167 -22.71 9.47 3.79
N LYS A 168 -23.79 10.07 4.31
CA LYS A 168 -25.04 9.36 4.66
C LYS A 168 -25.78 8.93 3.38
N LEU A 169 -25.18 8.01 2.62
CA LEU A 169 -25.73 7.53 1.36
C LEU A 169 -26.97 6.65 1.62
N PRO A 170 -28.00 6.72 0.77
CA PRO A 170 -29.21 5.90 0.90
C PRO A 170 -28.87 4.41 0.72
N SER A 171 -28.97 3.65 1.81
CA SER A 171 -28.56 2.25 1.90
C SER A 171 -29.38 1.29 1.01
N ALA A 172 -30.58 1.69 0.57
CA ALA A 172 -31.43 0.89 -0.32
C ALA A 172 -30.84 0.67 -1.73
N THR A 173 -29.79 1.41 -2.08
CA THR A 173 -29.13 1.37 -3.41
C THR A 173 -28.00 0.34 -3.48
N PHE A 174 -27.57 -0.20 -2.33
CA PHE A 174 -26.38 -1.04 -2.21
C PHE A 174 -26.72 -2.35 -1.52
N ASP A 175 -26.09 -3.45 -1.92
CA ASP A 175 -26.27 -4.72 -1.22
C ASP A 175 -25.66 -4.69 0.20
N ALA A 176 -26.08 -5.65 1.04
CA ALA A 176 -25.65 -5.73 2.43
C ALA A 176 -24.17 -6.08 2.61
N GLU A 177 -23.57 -6.81 1.67
CA GLU A 177 -22.16 -7.22 1.68
C GLU A 177 -21.27 -6.01 1.39
N TYR A 178 -21.62 -5.20 0.39
CA TYR A 178 -21.00 -3.93 0.04
C TYR A 178 -21.03 -2.93 1.19
N GLN A 179 -22.18 -2.79 1.84
CA GLN A 179 -22.33 -1.96 3.04
C GLN A 179 -21.46 -2.45 4.20
N SER A 180 -21.24 -3.76 4.32
CA SER A 180 -20.35 -4.32 5.34
C SER A 180 -18.87 -4.00 5.05
N THR A 181 -18.46 -4.07 3.79
CA THR A 181 -17.08 -3.79 3.35
C THR A 181 -16.72 -2.32 3.57
N LEU A 182 -17.63 -1.39 3.26
CA LEU A 182 -17.41 0.04 3.51
C LEU A 182 -17.27 0.40 4.99
N LYS A 183 -17.89 -0.38 5.88
CA LYS A 183 -17.81 -0.15 7.34
C LYS A 183 -16.54 -0.73 7.96
N GLN A 184 -15.90 -1.70 7.31
CA GLN A 184 -14.67 -2.30 7.81
C GLN A 184 -13.46 -1.48 7.37
N THR A 185 -12.86 -0.74 8.32
CA THR A 185 -11.54 -0.15 8.08
C THR A 185 -10.48 -1.23 8.22
N LYS A 186 -9.86 -1.61 7.11
CA LYS A 186 -8.63 -2.42 7.10
C LYS A 186 -7.44 -1.48 6.90
N GLU A 187 -6.40 -1.68 7.69
CA GLU A 187 -5.11 -1.02 7.54
C GLU A 187 -4.05 -2.07 7.23
N TYR A 188 -3.31 -1.87 6.15
CA TYR A 188 -2.19 -2.71 5.77
C TYR A 188 -0.88 -1.99 6.08
N ALA A 189 0.02 -2.67 6.79
CA ALA A 189 1.38 -2.21 7.00
C ALA A 189 2.38 -3.27 6.57
N LEU A 190 3.45 -2.86 5.87
CA LEU A 190 4.55 -3.73 5.49
C LEU A 190 5.83 -3.27 6.15
N THR A 191 6.52 -4.20 6.80
CA THR A 191 7.92 -4.00 7.17
C THR A 191 8.79 -4.53 6.06
N LEU A 192 9.64 -3.65 5.52
CA LEU A 192 10.57 -3.95 4.45
C LEU A 192 12.00 -3.75 4.91
N GLU A 193 12.88 -4.57 4.37
CA GLU A 193 14.32 -4.38 4.38
C GLU A 193 14.77 -3.93 2.99
N VAL A 194 15.53 -2.83 2.96
CA VAL A 194 16.13 -2.28 1.74
C VAL A 194 17.64 -2.28 1.92
N VAL A 195 18.36 -2.82 0.93
CA VAL A 195 19.82 -2.90 0.87
C VAL A 195 20.31 -2.10 -0.32
N PHE A 196 21.42 -1.38 -0.11
CA PHE A 196 22.10 -0.55 -1.09
C PHE A 196 23.56 -1.02 -1.25
N PRO A 197 24.22 -0.71 -2.38
CA PRO A 197 25.63 -1.00 -2.59
C PRO A 197 26.52 -0.17 -1.65
#